data_AF-A0A0K1T528-F1
#
_entry.id   AF-A0A0K1T528-F1
#
_cell.length_a   1.000
_cell.length_b   1.000
_cell.length_c   1.000
_cell.angle_alpha   90.00
_cell.angle_beta   90.00
_cell.angle_gamma   90.00
#
_symmetry.space_group_name_H-M   'P 1'
#
loop_
_entity.id
_entity.type
_entity.pdbx_description
1 polymer ?
#
loop_
_entity_poly.entity_id
_entity_poly.type
_entity_poly.pdbx_seq_one_letter_code
_entity_poly.pdbx_strand_id
1 'polypeptide(L)'
;MFMEEVLRSSQNRSLLYKNREIESFKEFMHLLKKSRFLRKYKGVKLNVSLNQGSIQGSKIYSQISLDALYKIESDKVAIKIYKYLEKMGIFSGLKFKTRVLLTYYLVYGNDKIRIKRILKTYYSSEENIKRIIKQIPFNVRLEIMRMVEESKIKN
;
A
#
# COMPACT_ATOMS: atom_id res chain seq x y z
N MET A 1 26.20 -22.38 42.23
CA MET A 1 25.28 -21.23 42.30
C MET A 1 25.10 -20.51 40.95
N PHE A 2 26.15 -20.27 40.15
CA PHE A 2 26.04 -19.55 38.85
C PHE A 2 25.26 -20.30 37.73
N MET A 3 25.31 -21.63 37.67
CA MET A 3 24.64 -22.44 36.62
C MET A 3 23.10 -22.45 36.75
N GLU A 4 22.56 -22.35 37.97
CA GLU A 4 21.10 -22.39 38.20
C GLU A 4 20.42 -21.07 37.82
N GLU A 5 21.08 -19.92 37.99
CA GLU A 5 20.56 -18.62 37.53
C GLU A 5 20.51 -18.52 36.01
N VAL A 6 21.50 -19.08 35.31
CA VAL A 6 21.52 -19.10 33.83
C VAL A 6 20.38 -19.96 33.29
N LEU A 7 20.13 -21.14 33.88
CA LEU A 7 19.01 -22.02 33.50
C LEU A 7 17.63 -21.43 33.82
N ARG A 8 17.46 -20.75 34.96
CA ARG A 8 16.21 -20.04 35.29
C ARG A 8 15.96 -18.85 34.35
N SER A 9 17.00 -18.13 33.95
CA SER A 9 16.89 -16.99 33.03
C SER A 9 16.50 -17.41 31.61
N SER A 10 16.96 -18.57 31.13
CA SER A 10 16.64 -19.09 29.80
C SER A 10 15.23 -19.67 29.72
N GLN A 11 14.77 -20.38 30.76
CA GLN A 11 13.39 -20.88 30.87
C GLN A 11 12.37 -19.74 31.00
N ASN A 12 12.68 -18.69 31.76
CA ASN A 12 11.81 -17.51 31.86
C ASN A 12 11.74 -16.73 30.53
N ARG A 13 12.85 -16.65 29.78
CA ARG A 13 12.84 -16.06 28.44
C ARG A 13 11.97 -16.87 27.48
N SER A 14 12.09 -18.20 27.45
CA SER A 14 11.29 -19.03 26.54
C SER A 14 9.79 -18.95 26.85
N LEU A 15 9.40 -18.88 28.13
CA LEU A 15 8.01 -18.63 28.57
C LEU A 15 7.51 -17.23 28.17
N LEU A 16 8.34 -16.19 28.28
CA LEU A 16 8.00 -14.84 27.84
C LEU A 16 7.78 -14.76 26.33
N TYR A 17 8.61 -15.42 25.52
CA TYR A 17 8.40 -15.51 24.07
C TYR A 17 7.12 -16.26 23.73
N LYS A 18 6.86 -17.39 24.39
CA LYS A 18 5.63 -18.18 24.21
C LYS A 18 4.38 -17.38 24.57
N ASN A 19 4.41 -16.62 25.67
CA ASN A 19 3.29 -15.78 26.10
C ASN A 19 3.05 -14.61 25.14
N ARG A 20 4.10 -13.98 24.61
CA ARG A 20 3.99 -12.93 23.58
C ARG A 20 3.40 -13.46 22.27
N GLU A 21 3.77 -14.66 21.84
CA GLU A 21 3.18 -15.33 20.67
C GLU A 21 1.70 -15.68 20.88
N ILE A 22 1.32 -16.10 22.10
CA ILE A 22 -0.08 -16.39 22.45
C ILE A 22 -0.93 -15.11 22.49
N GLU A 23 -0.41 -14.01 23.02
CA GLU A 23 -1.09 -12.72 23.04
C GLU A 23 -1.28 -12.14 21.64
N SER A 24 -0.24 -12.19 20.79
CA SER A 24 -0.36 -11.73 19.40
C SER A 24 -1.33 -12.59 18.59
N PHE A 25 -1.40 -13.90 18.86
CA PHE A 25 -2.42 -14.77 18.25
C PHE A 25 -3.85 -14.43 18.70
N LYS A 26 -4.07 -14.14 19.98
CA LYS A 26 -5.39 -13.70 20.49
C LYS A 26 -5.82 -12.36 19.87
N GLU A 27 -4.90 -11.40 19.76
CA GLU A 27 -5.14 -10.13 19.08
C GLU A 27 -5.46 -10.31 17.59
N PHE A 28 -4.74 -11.20 16.90
CA PHE A 28 -5.01 -11.56 15.51
C PHE A 28 -6.42 -12.12 15.35
N MET A 29 -6.81 -13.07 16.21
CA MET A 29 -8.13 -13.69 16.19
C MET A 29 -9.24 -12.69 16.50
N HIS A 30 -9.00 -11.74 17.41
CA HIS A 30 -9.93 -10.66 17.70
C HIS A 30 -10.11 -9.72 16.49
N LEU A 31 -9.02 -9.32 15.84
CA LEU A 31 -9.03 -8.54 14.59
C LEU A 31 -9.77 -9.27 13.46
N LEU A 32 -9.54 -10.59 13.33
CA LEU A 32 -10.23 -11.44 12.37
C LEU A 32 -11.73 -11.49 12.65
N LYS A 33 -12.18 -11.58 13.91
CA LYS A 33 -13.60 -11.50 14.25
C LYS A 33 -14.18 -10.11 13.94
N LYS A 34 -13.52 -9.04 14.37
CA LYS A 34 -14.01 -7.65 14.24
C LYS A 34 -14.13 -7.21 12.78
N SER A 35 -13.22 -7.65 11.92
CA SER A 35 -13.26 -7.33 10.49
C SER A 35 -14.04 -8.36 9.64
N ARG A 36 -14.67 -9.38 10.24
CA ARG A 36 -15.44 -10.41 9.51
C ARG A 36 -16.50 -9.82 8.59
N PHE A 37 -17.24 -8.81 9.06
CA PHE A 37 -18.25 -8.11 8.25
C PHE A 37 -17.61 -7.38 7.07
N LEU A 38 -16.51 -6.66 7.30
CA LEU A 38 -15.78 -5.94 6.24
C LEU A 38 -15.20 -6.91 5.20
N ARG A 39 -14.65 -8.05 5.64
CA ARG A 39 -14.13 -9.07 4.72
C ARG A 39 -15.24 -9.73 3.91
N LYS A 40 -16.35 -10.11 4.56
CA LYS A 40 -17.47 -10.84 3.93
C LYS A 40 -18.27 -9.96 2.97
N TYR A 41 -18.50 -8.69 3.30
CA TYR A 41 -19.44 -7.84 2.56
C TYR A 41 -18.78 -6.70 1.76
N LYS A 42 -17.56 -6.28 2.10
CA LYS A 42 -16.86 -5.19 1.40
C LYS A 42 -15.67 -5.65 0.57
N GLY A 43 -15.39 -6.96 0.53
CA GLY A 43 -14.26 -7.55 -0.18
C GLY A 43 -12.95 -6.90 0.25
N VAL A 44 -12.58 -7.05 1.51
CA VAL A 44 -11.46 -6.32 2.11
C VAL A 44 -10.44 -7.33 2.63
N LYS A 45 -9.15 -7.13 2.33
CA LYS A 45 -8.09 -8.01 2.82
C LYS A 45 -7.36 -7.34 4.00
N LEU A 46 -7.12 -8.13 5.03
CA LEU A 46 -6.30 -7.74 6.17
C LEU A 46 -4.84 -7.95 5.81
N ASN A 47 -4.05 -6.87 5.83
CA ASN A 47 -2.60 -6.98 5.81
C ASN A 47 -2.09 -6.75 7.23
N VAL A 48 -1.39 -7.74 7.78
CA VAL A 48 -0.87 -7.73 9.15
C VAL A 48 0.65 -7.71 9.06
N SER A 49 1.26 -6.63 9.51
CA SER A 49 2.71 -6.54 9.66
C SER A 49 3.10 -7.09 11.02
N LEU A 50 3.90 -8.16 11.03
CA LEU A 50 4.49 -8.75 12.22
C LEU A 50 5.90 -8.18 12.42
N ASN A 51 6.21 -7.74 13.63
CA ASN A 51 7.57 -7.35 14.00
C ASN A 51 7.89 -7.99 15.35
N GLN A 52 8.93 -8.81 15.42
CA GLN A 52 9.34 -9.54 16.64
C GLN A 52 8.18 -10.26 17.37
N GLY A 53 7.25 -10.87 16.62
CA GLY A 53 6.16 -11.67 17.18
C GLY A 53 4.94 -10.89 17.71
N SER A 54 4.91 -9.56 17.58
CA SER A 54 3.74 -8.73 17.94
C SER A 54 3.12 -8.05 16.71
N ILE A 55 1.79 -7.84 16.76
CA ILE A 55 1.05 -7.14 15.70
C ILE A 55 1.26 -5.64 15.91
N GLN A 56 2.17 -5.04 15.15
CA GLN A 56 2.41 -3.59 15.20
C GLN A 56 1.27 -2.78 14.56
N GLY A 57 0.42 -3.42 13.75
CA GLY A 57 -0.75 -2.78 13.16
C GLY A 57 -1.46 -3.65 12.14
N SER A 58 -2.77 -3.44 12.03
CA SER A 58 -3.61 -4.05 11.00
C SER A 58 -4.07 -2.98 10.03
N LYS A 59 -3.70 -3.07 8.75
CA LYS A 59 -4.24 -2.20 7.71
C LYS A 59 -5.27 -2.95 6.89
N ILE A 60 -6.45 -2.36 6.81
CA ILE A 60 -7.62 -2.89 6.13
C ILE A 60 -7.70 -2.23 4.76
N TYR A 61 -7.50 -3.00 3.68
CA TYR A 61 -7.50 -2.48 2.31
C TYR A 61 -8.65 -3.09 1.50
N SER A 62 -9.41 -2.24 0.80
CA SER A 62 -10.45 -2.73 -0.12
C SER A 62 -9.82 -3.51 -1.28
N GLN A 63 -10.51 -4.54 -1.77
CA GLN A 63 -10.08 -5.35 -2.91
C GLN A 63 -9.76 -4.46 -4.11
N ILE A 64 -10.63 -3.49 -4.41
CA ILE A 64 -10.42 -2.49 -5.47
C ILE A 64 -9.08 -1.74 -5.34
N SER A 65 -8.65 -1.45 -4.11
CA SER A 65 -7.37 -0.77 -3.87
C SER A 65 -6.17 -1.67 -4.10
N LEU A 66 -6.29 -2.96 -3.81
CA LEU A 66 -5.26 -3.97 -4.08
C LEU A 66 -5.19 -4.31 -5.56
N ASP A 67 -6.35 -4.47 -6.22
CA ASP A 67 -6.43 -4.70 -7.66
C ASP A 67 -5.83 -3.54 -8.45
N ALA A 68 -6.03 -2.30 -7.98
CA ALA A 68 -5.37 -1.14 -8.55
C ALA A 68 -3.84 -1.25 -8.46
N LEU A 69 -3.31 -1.69 -7.32
CA LEU A 69 -1.88 -1.87 -7.11
C LEU A 69 -1.32 -2.97 -8.03
N TYR A 70 -1.97 -4.14 -8.08
CA TYR A 70 -1.52 -5.21 -8.99
C TYR A 70 -1.54 -4.81 -10.46
N LYS A 71 -2.54 -4.03 -10.91
CA LYS A 71 -2.57 -3.57 -12.31
C LYS A 71 -1.40 -2.64 -12.64
N ILE A 72 -0.96 -1.79 -11.70
CA ILE A 72 0.14 -0.88 -12.00
C ILE A 72 1.46 -1.62 -12.16
N GLU A 73 1.66 -2.74 -11.47
CA GLU A 73 2.86 -3.57 -11.58
C GLU A 73 3.04 -4.19 -12.98
N SER A 74 1.93 -4.41 -13.70
CA SER A 74 1.97 -4.92 -15.07
C SER A 74 2.38 -3.87 -16.11
N ASP A 75 2.35 -2.58 -15.75
CA ASP A 75 2.63 -1.45 -16.63
C ASP A 75 4.02 -0.88 -16.33
N LYS A 76 5.01 -1.21 -17.17
CA LYS A 76 6.43 -0.85 -16.97
C LYS A 76 6.66 0.64 -16.78
N VAL A 77 5.93 1.50 -17.48
CA VAL A 77 6.10 2.95 -17.38
C VAL A 77 5.42 3.46 -16.13
N ALA A 78 4.16 3.04 -15.90
CA ALA A 78 3.41 3.48 -14.73
C ALA A 78 4.06 3.03 -13.42
N ILE A 79 4.59 1.80 -13.31
CA ILE A 79 5.28 1.35 -12.10
C ILE A 79 6.55 2.15 -11.81
N LYS A 80 7.29 2.55 -12.85
CA LYS A 80 8.50 3.39 -12.69
C LYS A 80 8.13 4.75 -12.08
N ILE A 81 7.09 5.40 -12.63
CA ILE A 81 6.59 6.68 -12.09
C ILE A 81 6.00 6.51 -10.70
N TYR A 82 5.28 5.41 -10.44
CA TYR A 82 4.73 5.10 -9.12
C TYR A 82 5.83 5.05 -8.06
N LYS A 83 6.89 4.26 -8.29
CA LYS A 83 8.03 4.13 -7.38
C LYS A 83 8.75 5.45 -7.16
N TYR A 84 8.86 6.28 -8.20
CA TYR A 84 9.44 7.62 -8.09
C TYR A 84 8.59 8.53 -7.19
N LEU A 85 7.27 8.59 -7.41
CA LEU A 85 6.35 9.38 -6.58
C LEU A 85 6.34 8.91 -5.12
N GLU A 86 6.45 7.60 -4.89
CA GLU A 86 6.58 7.02 -3.56
C GLU A 86 7.88 7.45 -2.87
N LYS A 87 9.01 7.39 -3.57
CA LYS A 87 10.31 7.87 -3.06
C LYS A 87 10.29 9.36 -2.72
N MET A 88 9.57 10.16 -3.48
CA MET A 88 9.40 11.61 -3.24
C MET A 88 8.38 11.93 -2.15
N GLY A 89 7.74 10.93 -1.53
CA GLY A 89 6.77 11.14 -0.45
C GLY A 89 5.41 11.72 -0.91
N ILE A 90 5.17 11.83 -2.22
CA ILE A 90 3.95 12.43 -2.79
C ILE A 90 2.68 11.66 -2.38
N PHE A 91 2.84 10.38 -2.08
CA PHE A 91 1.74 9.50 -1.71
C PHE A 91 1.37 9.52 -0.22
N SER A 92 2.05 10.35 0.60
CA SER A 92 1.74 10.45 2.03
C SER A 92 0.26 10.80 2.25
N GLY A 93 -0.41 10.05 3.13
CA GLY A 93 -1.86 10.20 3.39
C GLY A 93 -2.81 9.74 2.29
N LEU A 94 -2.34 9.42 1.08
CA LEU A 94 -3.19 8.97 -0.03
C LEU A 94 -3.50 7.47 0.04
N LYS A 95 -4.75 7.10 -0.27
CA LYS A 95 -5.18 5.69 -0.40
C LYS A 95 -4.55 5.05 -1.65
N PHE A 96 -4.28 3.74 -1.63
CA PHE A 96 -3.65 3.03 -2.77
C PHE A 96 -4.38 3.26 -4.11
N LYS A 97 -5.72 3.16 -4.11
CA LYS A 97 -6.54 3.47 -5.30
C LYS A 97 -6.19 4.85 -5.88
N THR A 98 -6.12 5.87 -5.03
CA THR A 98 -5.80 7.24 -5.43
C THR A 98 -4.38 7.36 -5.94
N ARG A 99 -3.40 6.72 -5.29
CA ARG A 99 -1.99 6.71 -5.73
C ARG A 99 -1.84 6.14 -7.15
N VAL A 100 -2.53 5.03 -7.41
CA VAL A 100 -2.52 4.37 -8.73
C VAL A 100 -3.19 5.25 -9.78
N LEU A 101 -4.36 5.80 -9.49
CA LEU A 101 -5.07 6.69 -10.41
C LEU A 101 -4.29 7.96 -10.72
N LEU A 102 -3.66 8.55 -9.70
CA LEU A 102 -2.77 9.70 -9.84
C LEU A 102 -1.63 9.39 -10.79
N THR A 103 -1.00 8.23 -10.62
CA THR A 103 0.10 7.78 -11.46
C THR A 103 -0.35 7.58 -12.91
N TYR A 104 -1.46 6.86 -13.12
CA TYR A 104 -1.98 6.66 -14.47
C TYR A 104 -2.33 7.98 -15.15
N TYR A 105 -2.91 8.93 -14.41
CA TYR A 105 -3.22 10.25 -14.95
C TYR A 105 -1.95 11.01 -15.37
N LEU A 106 -0.87 10.93 -14.60
CA LEU A 106 0.40 11.59 -14.95
C LEU A 106 1.08 10.96 -16.17
N VAL A 107 0.92 9.65 -16.38
CA VAL A 107 1.52 8.95 -17.53
C VAL A 107 0.66 9.09 -18.80
N TYR A 108 -0.65 8.92 -18.67
CA TYR A 108 -1.58 8.83 -19.80
C TYR A 108 -2.54 10.01 -19.90
N GLY A 109 -2.29 11.11 -19.21
CA GLY A 109 -3.18 12.29 -19.17
C GLY A 109 -3.55 12.85 -20.55
N ASN A 110 -2.68 12.66 -21.55
CA ASN A 110 -2.94 13.06 -22.94
C ASN A 110 -3.90 12.11 -23.67
N ASP A 111 -3.98 10.84 -23.26
CA ASP A 111 -4.93 9.85 -23.78
C ASP A 111 -6.22 9.87 -22.95
N LYS A 112 -7.12 10.79 -23.34
CA LYS A 112 -8.41 10.99 -22.65
C LYS A 112 -9.28 9.73 -22.64
N ILE A 113 -9.18 8.86 -23.65
CA ILE A 113 -10.00 7.65 -23.75
C ILE A 113 -9.52 6.63 -22.71
N ARG A 114 -8.21 6.39 -22.65
CA ARG A 114 -7.60 5.46 -21.69
C ARG A 114 -7.84 5.91 -20.25
N ILE A 115 -7.66 7.19 -19.95
CA ILE A 115 -7.93 7.74 -18.61
C ILE A 115 -9.39 7.62 -18.21
N LYS A 116 -10.33 7.99 -19.08
CA LYS A 116 -11.77 7.82 -18.78
C LYS A 116 -12.12 6.36 -18.47
N ARG A 117 -11.55 5.41 -19.22
CA ARG A 117 -11.76 3.98 -18.97
C ARG A 117 -11.23 3.57 -17.59
N ILE A 118 -10.00 3.97 -17.25
CA ILE A 118 -9.38 3.67 -15.95
C ILE A 118 -10.21 4.27 -14.81
N LEU A 119 -10.58 5.55 -14.90
CA LEU A 119 -11.37 6.24 -13.87
C LEU A 119 -12.74 5.57 -13.66
N LYS A 120 -13.39 5.14 -14.75
CA LYS A 120 -14.66 4.39 -14.71
C LYS A 120 -14.49 3.04 -13.98
N THR A 121 -13.42 2.30 -14.27
CA THR A 121 -13.13 1.01 -13.59
C THR A 121 -12.98 1.16 -12.07
N TYR A 122 -12.46 2.29 -11.60
CA TYR A 122 -12.20 2.53 -10.18
C TYR A 122 -13.20 3.48 -9.50
N TYR A 123 -14.33 3.76 -10.16
CA TYR A 123 -15.41 4.62 -9.66
C TYR A 123 -14.88 5.92 -9.05
N SER A 124 -14.06 6.65 -9.80
CA SER A 124 -13.40 7.86 -9.32
C SER A 124 -13.61 9.03 -10.28
N SER A 125 -13.82 10.23 -9.75
CA SER A 125 -13.98 11.43 -10.56
C SER A 125 -12.63 11.99 -11.01
N GLU A 126 -12.58 12.47 -12.25
CA GLU A 126 -11.40 13.09 -12.83
C GLU A 126 -10.99 14.37 -12.07
N GLU A 127 -11.98 15.15 -11.64
CA GLU A 127 -11.77 16.39 -10.88
C GLU A 127 -10.99 16.17 -9.58
N ASN A 128 -11.28 15.10 -8.84
CA ASN A 128 -10.59 14.80 -7.60
C ASN A 128 -9.10 14.51 -7.87
N ILE A 129 -8.80 13.77 -8.94
CA ILE A 129 -7.41 13.49 -9.33
C ILE A 129 -6.71 14.77 -9.77
N LYS A 130 -7.37 15.62 -10.59
CA LYS A 130 -6.81 16.92 -11.01
C LYS A 130 -6.47 17.82 -9.82
N ARG A 131 -7.32 17.87 -8.78
CA ARG A 131 -7.04 18.64 -7.57
C ARG A 131 -5.78 18.17 -6.87
N ILE A 132 -5.58 16.85 -6.75
CA ILE A 132 -4.38 16.26 -6.14
C ILE A 132 -3.14 16.56 -7.00
N ILE A 133 -3.23 16.48 -8.32
CA ILE A 133 -2.11 16.79 -9.22
C ILE A 133 -1.61 18.23 -9.06
N LYS A 134 -2.52 19.19 -8.83
CA LYS A 134 -2.15 20.59 -8.60
C LYS A 134 -1.29 20.77 -7.34
N GLN A 135 -1.37 19.85 -6.38
CA GLN A 135 -0.57 19.87 -5.16
C GLN A 135 0.83 19.27 -5.35
N ILE A 136 1.09 18.60 -6.48
CA ILE A 136 2.39 18.02 -6.77
C ILE A 136 3.37 19.14 -7.15
N PRO A 137 4.54 19.22 -6.47
CA PRO A 137 5.59 20.18 -6.80
C PRO A 137 5.95 20.17 -8.30
N PHE A 138 6.22 21.35 -8.85
CA PHE A 138 6.43 21.52 -10.29
C PHE A 138 7.66 20.74 -10.80
N ASN A 139 8.76 20.75 -10.04
CA ASN A 139 9.97 19.96 -10.33
C ASN A 139 9.67 18.45 -10.45
N VAL A 140 8.81 17.92 -9.57
CA VAL A 140 8.39 16.51 -9.63
C VAL A 140 7.60 16.24 -10.90
N ARG A 141 6.71 17.16 -11.31
CA ARG A 141 5.94 17.02 -12.55
C ARG A 141 6.83 17.05 -13.80
N LEU A 142 7.82 17.93 -13.85
CA LEU A 142 8.80 17.99 -14.95
C LEU A 142 9.59 16.70 -15.09
N GLU A 143 10.08 16.15 -13.96
CA GLU A 143 10.83 14.89 -13.97
C GLU A 143 9.97 13.74 -14.51
N ILE A 144 8.69 13.69 -14.13
CA ILE A 144 7.76 12.68 -14.63
C ILE A 144 7.54 12.82 -16.14
N MET A 145 7.39 14.04 -16.65
CA MET A 145 7.24 14.29 -18.09
C MET A 145 8.46 13.76 -18.86
N ARG A 146 9.67 14.06 -18.38
CA ARG A 146 10.92 13.54 -18.96
C ARG A 146 10.96 12.01 -18.96
N MET A 147 10.65 11.38 -17.82
CA MET A 147 10.65 9.92 -17.71
C MET A 147 9.62 9.25 -18.65
N VAL A 148 8.47 9.89 -18.87
CA VAL A 148 7.43 9.40 -19.79
C VAL A 148 7.89 9.54 -21.25
N GLU A 149 8.53 10.65 -21.60
CA GLU A 149 9.07 10.87 -22.95
C GLU A 149 10.20 9.90 -23.29
N GLU A 150 11.17 9.69 -22.39
CA GLU A 150 12.23 8.68 -22.54
C GLU A 150 11.67 7.27 -22.81
N SER A 151 10.52 6.96 -22.20
CA SER A 151 9.88 5.65 -22.34
C SER A 151 9.14 5.48 -23.66
N LYS A 152 8.80 6.59 -24.35
CA LYS A 152 8.20 6.56 -25.70
C LYS A 152 9.24 6.42 -26.79
N ILE A 153 10.48 6.87 -26.57
CA ILE A 153 11.56 6.78 -27.55
C ILE A 153 12.15 5.37 -27.63
N LYS A 154 12.00 4.57 -26.57
CA LYS A 154 12.55 3.21 -26.47
C LYS A 154 11.60 2.09 -26.97
N ASN A 155 10.38 2.43 -27.36
CA ASN A 155 9.38 1.50 -27.92
C ASN A 155 9.02 1.93 -29.33
#